data_AF-A0A4W5KIU2-F1
#
_entry.id   AF-A0A4W5KIU2-F1
#
_cell.length_a   1.000
_cell.length_b   1.000
_cell.length_c   1.000
_cell.angle_alpha   90.00
_cell.angle_beta   90.00
_cell.angle_gamma   90.00
#
_symmetry.space_group_name_H-M   'P 1'
#
loop_
_entity.id
_entity.type
_entity.pdbx_description
1 polymer ?
#
loop_
_entity_poly.entity_id
_entity_poly.type
_entity_poly.pdbx_seq_one_letter_code
_entity_poly.pdbx_strand_id
1 'polypeptide(L)'
;MISLDFNFNVLTRDLSLYLENQVKVGLFGSGVLSLVLGFSAAYAYYYLISVAKKPQLISGGKKFYQFLRDQCPVVSETYYPTFWCWESRIQTLLRPFVTAKPGVSYRNELIRAADGGQISLDWFDNDDSASHPNSATRPTVLLLPGLTGTSRESYILHMVQQSRELGYRCAVFNNRGVSGETLLTPRTYCAANTEDLEAVIEHIQRTNEDAPLMAAGVSMGGMMLANYLGKKGRETCLKGVVVFSAGWDVFACTASLEKPLDRFLFNSYLTSCLQAGVDRHKSVLEKSYDIDHVMKAKTIREFDERFTSIMFGYPTNDDYYHDASPIHKLKSVQVPMLCLNAADDVFSPCHAIPVEAVKQNPNLALLITCHGGHIGFLEGLWPRRSTYMDRVFKQFAKAVIEQGGDLNDLSS
;
A
#
# COMPACT_ATOMS: atom_id res chain seq x y z
N MET A 1 56.00 33.24 -44.40
CA MET A 1 54.86 33.01 -45.31
C MET A 1 54.86 31.54 -45.70
N ILE A 2 54.11 30.70 -44.98
CA ILE A 2 53.74 29.34 -45.40
C ILE A 2 52.26 29.24 -45.02
N SER A 3 51.38 29.36 -46.01
CA SER A 3 49.94 29.12 -45.84
C SER A 3 49.75 27.61 -45.80
N LEU A 4 49.23 27.09 -44.69
CA LEU A 4 48.72 25.72 -44.61
C LEU A 4 47.26 25.77 -45.07
N ASP A 5 47.03 25.56 -46.36
CA ASP A 5 45.69 25.39 -46.92
C ASP A 5 45.13 24.04 -46.44
N PHE A 6 44.36 24.09 -45.36
CA PHE A 6 43.63 22.95 -44.83
C PHE A 6 42.46 22.64 -45.79
N ASN A 7 42.64 21.64 -46.65
CA ASN A 7 41.68 21.28 -47.67
C ASN A 7 40.48 20.54 -47.04
N PHE A 8 39.47 21.29 -46.59
CA PHE A 8 38.24 20.80 -45.98
C PHE A 8 37.52 19.73 -46.81
N ASN A 9 37.69 19.74 -48.14
CA ASN A 9 37.09 18.77 -49.07
C ASN A 9 37.70 17.36 -48.97
N VAL A 10 38.94 17.24 -48.49
CA VAL A 10 39.58 15.92 -48.28
C VAL A 10 39.07 15.30 -46.98
N LEU A 11 38.96 16.11 -45.92
CA LEU A 11 38.45 15.68 -44.62
C LEU A 11 36.99 15.23 -44.69
N THR A 12 36.14 15.95 -45.43
CA THR A 12 34.74 15.56 -45.65
C THR A 12 34.60 14.30 -46.48
N ARG A 13 35.49 14.07 -47.46
CA ARG A 13 35.49 12.84 -48.27
C ARG A 13 35.92 11.62 -47.46
N ASP A 14 36.97 11.76 -46.64
CA ASP A 14 37.46 10.67 -45.79
C ASP A 14 36.48 10.35 -44.65
N LEU A 15 35.82 11.36 -44.08
CA LEU A 15 34.75 11.17 -43.10
C LEU A 15 33.52 10.50 -43.72
N SER A 16 33.16 10.88 -44.95
CA SER A 16 32.08 10.25 -45.72
C SER A 16 32.38 8.79 -46.05
N LEU A 17 33.61 8.48 -46.47
CA LEU A 17 34.07 7.11 -46.74
C LEU A 17 34.15 6.26 -45.46
N TYR A 18 34.57 6.85 -44.34
CA TYR A 18 34.57 6.18 -43.03
C TYR A 18 33.14 5.86 -42.57
N LEU A 19 32.22 6.81 -42.69
CA LEU A 19 30.80 6.62 -42.38
C LEU A 19 30.14 5.60 -43.33
N GLU A 20 30.43 5.63 -44.63
CA GLU A 20 29.94 4.62 -45.59
C GLU A 20 30.47 3.21 -45.29
N ASN A 21 31.73 3.08 -44.86
CA ASN A 21 32.30 1.78 -44.47
C ASN A 21 31.72 1.25 -43.14
N GLN A 22 31.46 2.12 -42.17
CA GLN A 22 30.78 1.75 -40.92
C GLN A 22 29.31 1.37 -41.19
N VAL A 23 28.64 2.05 -42.12
CA VAL A 23 27.27 1.75 -42.54
C VAL A 23 27.18 0.43 -43.32
N LYS A 24 28.26 0.02 -44.04
CA LYS A 24 28.34 -1.28 -44.72
C LYS A 24 28.54 -2.48 -43.79
N VAL A 25 29.12 -2.28 -42.60
CA VAL A 25 29.01 -3.29 -41.53
C VAL A 25 27.63 -3.12 -40.92
N GLY A 26 26.62 -3.62 -41.63
CA GLY A 26 25.23 -3.54 -41.17
C GLY A 26 25.10 -4.05 -39.73
N LEU A 27 24.02 -3.65 -39.06
CA LEU A 27 23.70 -4.05 -37.68
C LEU A 27 23.81 -5.58 -37.42
N PHE A 28 23.76 -6.39 -38.48
CA PHE A 28 23.90 -7.84 -38.49
C PHE A 28 25.35 -8.39 -38.56
N GLY A 29 26.34 -7.56 -38.92
CA GLY A 29 27.75 -7.95 -39.05
C GLY A 29 28.67 -7.40 -37.96
N SER A 30 28.19 -6.47 -37.12
CA SER A 30 28.89 -6.02 -35.93
C SER A 30 28.45 -6.87 -34.74
N GLY A 31 29.38 -7.38 -33.92
CA GLY A 31 29.08 -8.24 -32.75
C GLY A 31 28.12 -7.64 -31.71
N VAL A 32 27.62 -6.42 -31.94
CA VAL A 32 26.58 -5.73 -31.17
C VAL A 32 25.29 -6.54 -31.11
N LEU A 33 24.83 -7.15 -32.21
CA LEU A 33 23.60 -7.96 -32.19
C LEU A 33 23.75 -9.19 -31.29
N SER A 34 24.88 -9.88 -31.38
CA SER A 34 25.20 -11.03 -30.51
C SER A 34 25.31 -10.63 -29.04
N LEU A 35 25.88 -9.45 -28.74
CA LEU A 35 25.93 -8.91 -27.38
C LEU A 35 24.53 -8.59 -26.86
N VAL A 36 23.70 -7.89 -27.63
CA VAL A 36 22.32 -7.56 -27.24
C VAL A 36 21.51 -8.83 -27.00
N LEU A 37 21.60 -9.83 -27.88
CA LEU A 37 20.94 -11.12 -27.70
C LEU A 37 21.47 -11.85 -26.47
N GLY A 38 22.79 -11.85 -26.25
CA GLY A 38 23.43 -12.45 -25.07
C GLY A 38 22.97 -11.81 -23.76
N PHE A 39 22.98 -10.47 -23.66
CA PHE A 39 22.48 -9.74 -22.50
C PHE A 39 20.98 -9.95 -22.30
N SER A 40 20.19 -9.97 -23.37
CA SER A 40 18.74 -10.21 -23.29
C SER A 40 18.43 -11.61 -22.79
N ALA A 41 19.15 -12.63 -23.28
CA ALA A 41 19.00 -14.02 -22.83
C ALA A 41 19.46 -14.18 -21.36
N ALA A 42 20.60 -13.59 -20.99
CA ALA A 42 21.09 -13.61 -19.61
C ALA A 42 20.11 -12.90 -18.66
N TYR A 43 19.56 -11.77 -19.08
CA TYR A 43 18.57 -11.03 -18.29
C TYR A 43 17.24 -11.78 -18.18
N ALA A 44 16.73 -12.38 -19.26
CA ALA A 44 15.53 -13.22 -19.23
C ALA A 44 15.73 -14.44 -18.32
N TYR A 45 16.90 -15.09 -18.37
CA TYR A 45 17.26 -16.17 -17.46
C TYR A 45 17.29 -15.70 -16.00
N TYR A 46 17.97 -14.59 -15.72
CA TYR A 46 18.00 -13.99 -14.38
C TYR A 46 16.59 -13.66 -13.88
N TYR A 47 15.76 -13.03 -14.71
CA TYR A 47 14.39 -12.65 -14.37
C TYR A 47 13.54 -13.89 -14.02
N LEU A 48 13.55 -14.92 -14.86
CA LEU A 48 12.77 -16.14 -14.62
C LEU A 48 13.26 -16.95 -13.42
N ILE A 49 14.57 -16.92 -13.13
CA ILE A 49 15.16 -17.70 -12.04
C ILE A 49 15.22 -16.96 -10.71
N SER A 50 15.27 -15.63 -10.70
CA SER A 50 15.52 -14.83 -9.48
C SER A 50 14.40 -13.86 -9.15
N VAL A 51 13.71 -13.30 -10.16
CA VAL A 51 12.72 -12.23 -9.97
C VAL A 51 11.29 -12.79 -9.94
N ALA A 52 10.91 -13.58 -10.95
CA ALA A 52 9.60 -14.19 -11.05
C ALA A 52 9.50 -15.41 -10.12
N LYS A 53 8.95 -15.20 -8.93
CA LYS A 53 8.86 -16.21 -7.88
C LYS A 53 7.43 -16.36 -7.38
N LYS A 54 7.11 -17.57 -6.93
CA LYS A 54 5.92 -17.79 -6.12
C LYS A 54 6.11 -17.06 -4.78
N PRO A 55 5.07 -16.39 -4.26
CA PRO A 55 5.13 -15.83 -2.92
C PRO A 55 5.24 -16.96 -1.88
N GLN A 56 5.76 -16.63 -0.72
CA GLN A 56 5.72 -17.52 0.44
C GLN A 56 4.42 -17.29 1.19
N LEU A 57 3.55 -18.29 1.24
CA LEU A 57 2.37 -18.29 2.10
C LEU A 57 2.71 -18.93 3.44
N ILE A 58 2.55 -18.16 4.51
CA ILE A 58 2.74 -18.55 5.90
C ILE A 58 1.40 -18.35 6.60
N SER A 59 0.94 -19.30 7.40
CA SER A 59 -0.27 -19.12 8.21
C SER A 59 -0.08 -19.81 9.55
N GLY A 60 -0.69 -19.25 10.60
CA GLY A 60 -0.73 -19.88 11.91
C GLY A 60 -1.75 -21.02 12.00
N GLY A 61 -2.66 -21.16 11.02
CA GLY A 61 -3.74 -22.13 11.05
C GLY A 61 -3.81 -22.97 9.78
N LYS A 62 -3.87 -24.30 9.92
CA LYS A 62 -3.95 -25.21 8.75
C LYS A 62 -5.23 -24.99 7.94
N LYS A 63 -6.35 -24.73 8.61
CA LYS A 63 -7.63 -24.43 7.95
C LYS A 63 -7.56 -23.16 7.12
N PHE A 64 -7.05 -22.06 7.69
CA PHE A 64 -6.95 -20.81 6.97
C PHE A 64 -5.95 -20.89 5.80
N TYR A 65 -4.83 -21.60 5.98
CA TYR A 65 -3.90 -21.92 4.90
C TYR A 65 -4.60 -22.64 3.73
N GLN A 66 -5.38 -23.69 4.02
CA GLN A 66 -6.07 -24.46 3.00
C GLN A 66 -7.15 -23.63 2.30
N PHE A 67 -7.95 -22.89 3.07
CA PHE A 67 -8.95 -21.97 2.54
C PHE A 67 -8.35 -20.98 1.53
N LEU A 68 -7.22 -20.35 1.88
CA LEU A 68 -6.54 -19.42 0.98
C LEU A 68 -6.05 -20.10 -0.30
N ARG A 69 -5.55 -21.33 -0.23
CA ARG A 69 -5.10 -22.05 -1.43
C ARG A 69 -6.25 -22.45 -2.35
N ASP A 70 -7.39 -22.81 -1.78
CA ASP A 70 -8.55 -23.27 -2.55
C ASP A 70 -9.33 -22.09 -3.14
N GLN A 71 -9.49 -21.00 -2.37
CA GLN A 71 -10.33 -19.87 -2.75
C GLN A 71 -9.57 -18.67 -3.32
N CYS A 72 -8.26 -18.59 -3.07
CA CYS A 72 -7.42 -17.51 -3.56
C CYS A 72 -6.21 -18.07 -4.34
N PRO A 73 -6.38 -18.62 -5.56
CA PRO A 73 -5.28 -19.17 -6.37
C PRO A 73 -4.03 -18.27 -6.47
N VAL A 74 -4.22 -16.94 -6.43
CA VAL A 74 -3.15 -15.93 -6.45
C VAL A 74 -2.05 -16.17 -5.39
N VAL A 75 -2.37 -16.80 -4.25
CA VAL A 75 -1.39 -17.09 -3.19
C VAL A 75 -0.42 -18.22 -3.54
N SER A 76 -0.71 -18.99 -4.59
CA SER A 76 0.11 -20.13 -5.06
C SER A 76 0.68 -19.91 -6.47
N GLU A 77 0.24 -18.86 -7.16
CA GLU A 77 0.70 -18.48 -8.49
C GLU A 77 2.06 -17.77 -8.44
N THR A 78 2.83 -17.89 -9.52
CA THR A 78 4.05 -17.11 -9.68
C THR A 78 3.68 -15.65 -9.87
N TYR A 79 4.23 -14.76 -9.04
CA TYR A 79 4.15 -13.33 -9.26
C TYR A 79 5.22 -12.94 -10.28
N TYR A 80 4.82 -12.21 -11.33
CA TYR A 80 5.71 -11.73 -12.38
C TYR A 80 5.88 -10.20 -12.29
N PRO A 81 6.80 -9.69 -11.45
CA PRO A 81 7.09 -8.26 -11.38
C PRO A 81 7.30 -7.67 -12.77
N THR A 82 6.83 -6.46 -13.04
CA THR A 82 6.99 -5.85 -14.35
C THR A 82 8.45 -5.90 -14.82
N PHE A 83 8.69 -6.47 -16.00
CA PHE A 83 10.01 -6.91 -16.48
C PHE A 83 11.06 -5.80 -16.53
N TRP A 84 10.65 -4.53 -16.59
CA TRP A 84 11.51 -3.35 -16.62
C TRP A 84 11.44 -2.52 -15.31
N CYS A 85 10.67 -2.98 -14.32
CA CYS A 85 10.38 -2.27 -13.07
C CYS A 85 10.13 -3.28 -11.92
N TRP A 86 11.17 -4.00 -11.51
CA TRP A 86 11.07 -4.97 -10.39
C TRP A 86 11.73 -4.48 -9.10
N GLU A 87 12.62 -3.48 -9.17
CA GLU A 87 13.26 -2.93 -7.97
C GLU A 87 12.26 -2.14 -7.09
N SER A 88 12.36 -2.35 -5.78
CA SER A 88 11.48 -1.82 -4.74
C SER A 88 11.12 -0.33 -4.85
N ARG A 89 12.14 0.53 -4.91
CA ARG A 89 11.97 1.99 -4.90
C ARG A 89 11.36 2.46 -6.20
N ILE A 90 11.83 1.91 -7.32
CA ILE A 90 11.32 2.24 -8.64
C ILE A 90 9.84 1.86 -8.75
N GLN A 91 9.46 0.65 -8.31
CA GLN A 91 8.05 0.23 -8.28
C GLN A 91 7.19 1.16 -7.44
N THR A 92 7.68 1.54 -6.26
CA THR A 92 6.98 2.43 -5.32
C THR A 92 6.76 3.82 -5.93
N LEU A 93 7.79 4.40 -6.54
CA LEU A 93 7.73 5.74 -7.14
C LEU A 93 6.96 5.79 -8.46
N LEU A 94 7.10 4.77 -9.32
CA LEU A 94 6.51 4.80 -10.66
C LEU A 94 5.05 4.36 -10.70
N ARG A 95 4.56 3.63 -9.68
CA ARG A 95 3.19 3.11 -9.68
C ARG A 95 2.12 4.16 -10.01
N PRO A 96 2.09 5.37 -9.40
CA PRO A 96 1.06 6.37 -9.69
C PRO A 96 1.06 6.86 -11.15
N PHE A 97 2.16 6.70 -11.87
CA PHE A 97 2.35 7.15 -13.25
C PHE A 97 2.11 6.04 -14.28
N VAL A 98 2.33 4.78 -13.89
CA VAL A 98 2.23 3.63 -14.79
C VAL A 98 0.84 2.97 -14.74
N THR A 99 0.23 2.93 -13.55
CA THR A 99 -1.12 2.39 -13.37
C THR A 99 -2.18 3.39 -13.80
N ALA A 100 -3.28 2.90 -14.38
CA ALA A 100 -4.42 3.77 -14.70
C ALA A 100 -5.06 4.31 -13.41
N LYS A 101 -5.83 5.38 -13.50
CA LYS A 101 -6.70 5.83 -12.39
C LYS A 101 -8.15 5.57 -12.79
N PRO A 102 -8.78 4.49 -12.30
CA PRO A 102 -10.18 4.21 -12.60
C PRO A 102 -11.10 5.38 -12.23
N GLY A 103 -12.10 5.64 -13.08
CA GLY A 103 -13.12 6.64 -12.79
C GLY A 103 -14.09 6.15 -11.72
N VAL A 104 -14.11 6.84 -10.58
CA VAL A 104 -15.01 6.55 -9.46
C VAL A 104 -15.73 7.84 -9.07
N SER A 105 -17.05 7.77 -8.99
CA SER A 105 -17.88 8.82 -8.41
C SER A 105 -18.23 8.41 -7.00
N TYR A 106 -17.93 9.28 -6.03
CA TYR A 106 -18.19 9.04 -4.62
C TYR A 106 -19.32 9.93 -4.12
N ARG A 107 -20.13 9.40 -3.21
CA ARG A 107 -20.98 10.19 -2.32
C ARG A 107 -20.22 10.42 -1.02
N ASN A 108 -19.93 11.67 -0.70
CA ASN A 108 -19.26 12.00 0.56
C ASN A 108 -20.27 12.03 1.72
N GLU A 109 -19.87 11.51 2.87
CA GLU A 109 -20.58 11.59 4.14
C GLU A 109 -19.63 12.07 5.23
N LEU A 110 -20.09 13.03 6.04
CA LEU A 110 -19.36 13.54 7.20
C LEU A 110 -19.97 12.98 8.48
N ILE A 111 -19.20 12.16 9.19
CA ILE A 111 -19.56 11.63 10.50
C ILE A 111 -19.01 12.54 11.58
N ARG A 112 -19.87 12.95 12.52
CA ARG A 112 -19.44 13.68 13.72
C ARG A 112 -18.76 12.74 14.69
N ALA A 113 -17.55 13.08 15.11
CA ALA A 113 -16.82 12.36 16.13
C ALA A 113 -17.19 12.82 17.55
N ALA A 114 -16.88 11.99 18.55
CA ALA A 114 -17.24 12.22 19.95
C ALA A 114 -16.61 13.50 20.54
N ASP A 115 -15.44 13.90 20.07
CA ASP A 115 -14.75 15.12 20.45
C ASP A 115 -15.33 16.39 19.79
N GLY A 116 -16.38 16.26 18.98
CA GLY A 116 -16.96 17.33 18.18
C GLY A 116 -16.28 17.55 16.84
N GLY A 117 -15.24 16.75 16.51
CA GLY A 117 -14.59 16.72 15.22
C GLY A 117 -15.47 16.10 14.12
N GLN A 118 -14.89 15.98 12.92
CA GLN A 118 -15.55 15.35 11.78
C GLN A 118 -14.63 14.36 11.06
N ILE A 119 -15.23 13.29 10.57
CA ILE A 119 -14.60 12.19 9.83
C ILE A 119 -15.28 12.11 8.47
N SER A 120 -14.51 11.98 7.39
CA SER A 120 -15.05 11.92 6.03
C SER A 120 -15.03 10.49 5.49
N LEU A 121 -16.19 10.02 5.01
CA LEU A 121 -16.34 8.77 4.29
C LEU A 121 -16.73 9.03 2.85
N ASP A 122 -15.98 8.46 1.91
CA ASP A 122 -16.35 8.46 0.49
C ASP A 122 -16.99 7.13 0.12
N TRP A 123 -18.29 7.15 -0.19
CA TRP A 123 -19.07 5.97 -0.51
C TRP A 123 -19.13 5.72 -2.02
N PHE A 124 -18.90 4.47 -2.39
CA PHE A 124 -19.29 3.92 -3.69
C PHE A 124 -20.40 2.89 -3.45
N ASP A 125 -21.65 3.30 -3.63
CA ASP A 125 -22.83 2.52 -3.20
C ASP A 125 -23.11 1.27 -4.06
N ASN A 126 -22.69 1.30 -5.34
CA ASN A 126 -22.87 0.24 -6.33
C ASN A 126 -24.33 -0.21 -6.52
N ASP A 127 -25.24 0.76 -6.65
CA ASP A 127 -26.69 0.50 -6.68
C ASP A 127 -27.17 -0.30 -7.90
N ASP A 128 -26.46 -0.21 -9.01
CA ASP A 128 -26.77 -0.93 -10.26
C ASP A 128 -26.21 -2.37 -10.29
N SER A 129 -25.75 -2.89 -9.14
CA SER A 129 -25.16 -4.23 -9.03
C SER A 129 -26.16 -5.34 -9.36
N ALA A 130 -25.93 -6.05 -10.47
CA ALA A 130 -26.74 -7.20 -10.86
C ALA A 130 -26.52 -8.44 -9.96
N SER A 131 -25.31 -8.62 -9.39
CA SER A 131 -25.01 -9.74 -8.49
C SER A 131 -25.54 -9.51 -7.07
N HIS A 132 -25.63 -8.26 -6.62
CA HIS A 132 -26.16 -7.87 -5.32
C HIS A 132 -27.17 -6.71 -5.44
N PRO A 133 -28.36 -6.99 -6.01
CA PRO A 133 -29.37 -5.96 -6.26
C PRO A 133 -30.01 -5.41 -4.98
N ASN A 134 -30.11 -6.23 -3.93
CA ASN A 134 -30.64 -5.80 -2.64
C ASN A 134 -29.60 -4.95 -1.89
N SER A 135 -29.88 -3.66 -1.72
CA SER A 135 -28.99 -2.72 -1.03
C SER A 135 -28.81 -3.02 0.46
N ALA A 136 -29.78 -3.67 1.12
CA ALA A 136 -29.74 -3.98 2.55
C ALA A 136 -28.72 -5.07 2.88
N THR A 137 -28.57 -6.05 1.99
CA THR A 137 -27.66 -7.20 2.18
C THR A 137 -26.40 -7.11 1.31
N ARG A 138 -26.19 -5.98 0.62
CA ARG A 138 -25.06 -5.81 -0.31
C ARG A 138 -23.75 -5.80 0.48
N PRO A 139 -22.81 -6.72 0.21
CA PRO A 139 -21.54 -6.76 0.93
C PRO A 139 -20.82 -5.41 0.88
N THR A 140 -20.23 -5.02 2.01
CA THR A 140 -19.55 -3.74 2.14
C THR A 140 -18.06 -3.95 2.44
N VAL A 141 -17.21 -3.21 1.75
CA VAL A 141 -15.76 -3.17 1.98
C VAL A 141 -15.36 -1.79 2.49
N LEU A 142 -14.82 -1.73 3.71
CA LEU A 142 -14.18 -0.54 4.25
C LEU A 142 -12.72 -0.46 3.79
N LEU A 143 -12.34 0.62 3.12
CA LEU A 143 -11.00 0.82 2.57
C LEU A 143 -10.25 1.91 3.34
N LEU A 144 -9.03 1.60 3.79
CA LEU A 144 -8.17 2.51 4.53
C LEU A 144 -6.92 2.88 3.71
N PRO A 145 -6.80 4.16 3.30
CA PRO A 145 -5.58 4.67 2.69
C PRO A 145 -4.37 4.65 3.64
N GLY A 146 -3.18 4.74 3.04
CA GLY A 146 -1.93 4.91 3.77
C GLY A 146 -1.75 6.33 4.32
N LEU A 147 -0.56 6.58 4.90
CA LEU A 147 -0.18 7.89 5.44
C LEU A 147 -0.36 8.99 4.39
N THR A 148 -1.05 10.07 4.74
CA THR A 148 -1.43 11.19 3.85
C THR A 148 -2.32 10.84 2.64
N GLY A 149 -2.76 9.58 2.51
CA GLY A 149 -3.59 9.11 1.41
C GLY A 149 -5.08 9.47 1.58
N THR A 150 -5.80 9.43 0.46
CA THR A 150 -7.26 9.67 0.39
C THR A 150 -7.94 8.65 -0.53
N SER A 151 -9.25 8.77 -0.70
CA SER A 151 -10.04 8.03 -1.71
C SER A 151 -9.59 8.18 -3.16
N ARG A 152 -8.71 9.15 -3.44
CA ARG A 152 -8.17 9.43 -4.78
C ARG A 152 -6.89 8.67 -5.10
N GLU A 153 -6.34 7.94 -4.13
CA GLU A 153 -5.13 7.16 -4.36
C GLU A 153 -5.36 6.03 -5.35
N SER A 154 -4.39 5.82 -6.25
CA SER A 154 -4.54 4.82 -7.33
C SER A 154 -4.86 3.41 -6.77
N TYR A 155 -4.26 2.99 -5.65
CA TYR A 155 -4.59 1.68 -5.05
C TYR A 155 -6.01 1.62 -4.48
N ILE A 156 -6.52 2.72 -3.93
CA ILE A 156 -7.91 2.77 -3.45
C ILE A 156 -8.87 2.67 -4.64
N LEU A 157 -8.62 3.46 -5.69
CA LEU A 157 -9.46 3.44 -6.89
C LEU A 157 -9.51 2.05 -7.55
N HIS A 158 -8.37 1.33 -7.58
CA HIS A 158 -8.36 -0.04 -8.08
C HIS A 158 -9.12 -1.01 -7.15
N MET A 159 -8.98 -0.91 -5.83
CA MET A 159 -9.76 -1.74 -4.89
C MET A 159 -11.27 -1.46 -4.98
N VAL A 160 -11.67 -0.20 -5.17
CA VAL A 160 -13.08 0.14 -5.45
C VAL A 160 -13.53 -0.45 -6.78
N GLN A 161 -12.72 -0.38 -7.83
CA GLN A 161 -13.02 -1.01 -9.11
C GLN A 161 -13.13 -2.54 -9.01
N GLN A 162 -12.24 -3.21 -8.27
CA GLN A 162 -12.34 -4.66 -8.04
C GLN A 162 -13.61 -5.01 -7.26
N SER A 163 -13.98 -4.21 -6.26
CA SER A 163 -15.21 -4.38 -5.48
C SER A 163 -16.47 -4.14 -6.32
N ARG A 164 -16.43 -3.13 -7.21
CA ARG A 164 -17.48 -2.87 -8.20
C ARG A 164 -17.73 -4.10 -9.07
N GLU A 165 -16.67 -4.73 -9.55
CA GLU A 165 -16.76 -5.94 -10.38
C GLU A 165 -17.33 -7.16 -9.62
N LEU A 166 -17.17 -7.21 -8.30
CA LEU A 166 -17.81 -8.22 -7.44
C LEU A 166 -19.27 -7.85 -7.10
N GLY A 167 -19.68 -6.61 -7.34
CA GLY A 167 -21.01 -6.11 -7.01
C GLY A 167 -21.13 -5.57 -5.57
N TYR A 168 -20.02 -5.28 -4.91
CA TYR A 168 -19.97 -4.83 -3.51
C TYR A 168 -20.08 -3.31 -3.39
N ARG A 169 -20.52 -2.85 -2.22
CA ARG A 169 -20.43 -1.46 -1.76
C ARG A 169 -19.04 -1.18 -1.19
N CYS A 170 -18.51 0.03 -1.37
CA CYS A 170 -17.30 0.47 -0.67
C CYS A 170 -17.54 1.74 0.14
N ALA A 171 -16.85 1.83 1.27
CA ALA A 171 -16.64 3.09 2.00
C ALA A 171 -15.14 3.31 2.13
N VAL A 172 -14.63 4.48 1.74
CA VAL A 172 -13.24 4.86 1.99
C VAL A 172 -13.18 5.74 3.22
N PHE A 173 -12.42 5.31 4.23
CA PHE A 173 -12.18 6.10 5.44
C PHE A 173 -11.05 7.11 5.20
N ASN A 174 -11.42 8.37 5.03
CA ASN A 174 -10.45 9.45 4.93
C ASN A 174 -10.12 9.98 6.33
N ASN A 175 -8.85 9.85 6.70
CA ASN A 175 -8.34 10.38 7.96
C ASN A 175 -8.59 11.89 8.09
N ARG A 176 -8.78 12.35 9.33
CA ARG A 176 -9.09 13.75 9.66
C ARG A 176 -8.09 14.72 9.03
N GLY A 177 -8.62 15.75 8.37
CA GLY A 177 -7.83 16.84 7.79
C GLY A 177 -7.10 16.52 6.48
N VAL A 178 -7.25 15.31 5.92
CA VAL A 178 -6.53 14.91 4.70
C VAL A 178 -7.35 15.13 3.43
N SER A 179 -8.64 14.78 3.43
CA SER A 179 -9.50 14.78 2.23
C SER A 179 -10.27 16.09 2.00
N GLY A 180 -9.58 17.23 2.07
CA GLY A 180 -10.15 18.56 1.78
C GLY A 180 -10.99 19.18 2.88
N GLU A 181 -11.53 18.37 3.80
CA GLU A 181 -12.24 18.83 4.99
C GLU A 181 -11.34 19.61 5.95
N THR A 182 -11.89 20.68 6.55
CA THR A 182 -11.21 21.46 7.61
C THR A 182 -11.32 20.74 8.95
N LEU A 183 -10.25 20.75 9.74
CA LEU A 183 -10.32 20.25 11.12
C LEU A 183 -11.23 21.15 11.96
N LEU A 184 -12.12 20.54 12.74
CA LEU A 184 -12.97 21.27 13.69
C LEU A 184 -12.42 21.23 15.12
N THR A 185 -11.56 20.25 15.40
CA THR A 185 -10.87 20.06 16.68
C THR A 185 -9.36 20.00 16.43
N PRO A 186 -8.51 20.32 17.42
CA PRO A 186 -7.05 20.22 17.29
C PRO A 186 -6.58 18.76 17.37
N ARG A 187 -7.17 17.88 16.57
CA ARG A 187 -6.92 16.43 16.54
C ARG A 187 -6.86 15.93 15.09
N THR A 188 -5.78 15.25 14.76
CA THR A 188 -5.57 14.55 13.48
C THR A 188 -5.72 13.04 13.69
N TYR A 189 -4.78 12.23 13.18
CA TYR A 189 -4.79 10.79 13.18
C TYR A 189 -3.36 10.26 13.36
N CYS A 190 -3.23 9.01 13.79
CA CYS A 190 -1.96 8.30 13.87
C CYS A 190 -2.16 6.79 13.68
N ALA A 191 -1.09 6.02 13.59
CA ALA A 191 -1.19 4.57 13.35
C ALA A 191 -1.71 3.77 14.56
N ALA A 192 -1.57 4.32 15.77
CA ALA A 192 -1.94 3.66 17.03
C ALA A 192 -3.41 3.90 17.41
N ASN A 193 -3.91 5.12 17.21
CA ASN A 193 -5.26 5.49 17.63
C ASN A 193 -6.32 4.88 16.70
N THR A 194 -7.28 4.19 17.32
CA THR A 194 -8.33 3.43 16.62
C THR A 194 -9.74 3.98 16.86
N GLU A 195 -9.90 5.03 17.65
CA GLU A 195 -11.22 5.55 18.05
C GLU A 195 -12.08 5.95 16.86
N ASP A 196 -11.51 6.68 15.89
CA ASP A 196 -12.22 7.08 14.69
C ASP A 196 -12.59 5.87 13.82
N LEU A 197 -11.70 4.89 13.74
CA LEU A 197 -11.93 3.66 12.99
C LEU A 197 -13.03 2.82 13.63
N GLU A 198 -13.05 2.72 14.96
CA GLU A 198 -14.13 2.07 15.72
C GLU A 198 -15.47 2.75 15.43
N ALA A 199 -15.54 4.08 15.54
CA ALA A 199 -16.75 4.85 15.29
C ALA A 199 -17.25 4.68 13.84
N VAL A 200 -16.34 4.62 12.86
CA VAL A 200 -16.65 4.38 11.45
C VAL A 200 -17.19 2.97 11.24
N ILE A 201 -16.54 1.94 11.78
CA ILE A 201 -16.99 0.55 11.63
C ILE A 201 -18.38 0.37 12.26
N GLU A 202 -18.58 0.90 13.47
CA GLU A 202 -19.88 0.89 14.15
C GLU A 202 -20.96 1.64 13.37
N HIS A 203 -20.62 2.79 12.78
CA HIS A 203 -21.52 3.52 11.91
C HIS A 203 -21.92 2.69 10.67
N ILE A 204 -20.95 2.13 9.95
CA ILE A 204 -21.21 1.33 8.75
C ILE A 204 -22.07 0.11 9.08
N GLN A 205 -21.77 -0.58 10.19
CA GLN A 205 -22.54 -1.74 10.64
C GLN A 205 -23.99 -1.36 10.98
N ARG A 206 -24.22 -0.24 11.67
CA ARG A 206 -25.59 0.22 11.99
C ARG A 206 -26.37 0.65 10.75
N THR A 207 -25.71 1.28 9.79
CA THR A 207 -26.36 1.75 8.55
C THR A 207 -26.68 0.59 7.61
N ASN A 208 -25.95 -0.53 7.71
CA ASN A 208 -26.06 -1.68 6.82
C ASN A 208 -26.06 -3.01 7.62
N GLU A 209 -27.00 -3.15 8.55
CA GLU A 209 -26.98 -4.21 9.58
C GLU A 209 -26.90 -5.63 9.01
N ASP A 210 -27.64 -5.90 7.92
CA ASP A 210 -27.70 -7.22 7.29
C ASP A 210 -26.57 -7.47 6.26
N ALA A 211 -25.72 -6.47 6.00
CA ALA A 211 -24.64 -6.59 5.03
C ALA A 211 -23.36 -7.17 5.67
N PRO A 212 -22.72 -8.18 5.05
CA PRO A 212 -21.40 -8.61 5.50
C PRO A 212 -20.39 -7.48 5.29
N LEU A 213 -19.62 -7.18 6.34
CA LEU A 213 -18.61 -6.13 6.33
C LEU A 213 -17.21 -6.74 6.40
N MET A 214 -16.31 -6.31 5.52
CA MET A 214 -14.88 -6.59 5.59
C MET A 214 -14.08 -5.29 5.48
N ALA A 215 -12.79 -5.33 5.78
CA ALA A 215 -11.92 -4.17 5.62
C ALA A 215 -10.63 -4.50 4.86
N ALA A 216 -10.09 -3.51 4.15
CA ALA A 216 -8.77 -3.56 3.57
C ALA A 216 -7.98 -2.29 3.85
N GLY A 217 -6.69 -2.43 4.16
CA GLY A 217 -5.84 -1.30 4.52
C GLY A 217 -4.48 -1.38 3.86
N VAL A 218 -3.95 -0.23 3.48
CA VAL A 218 -2.65 -0.12 2.80
C VAL A 218 -1.70 0.68 3.66
N SER A 219 -0.46 0.20 3.83
CA SER A 219 0.58 0.86 4.62
C SER A 219 0.05 1.19 6.03
N MET A 220 0.06 2.47 6.42
CA MET A 220 -0.51 2.93 7.69
C MET A 220 -1.98 2.52 7.90
N GLY A 221 -2.81 2.49 6.84
CA GLY A 221 -4.19 2.00 6.95
C GLY A 221 -4.27 0.52 7.34
N GLY A 222 -3.29 -0.29 6.91
CA GLY A 222 -3.12 -1.66 7.37
C GLY A 222 -2.69 -1.74 8.84
N MET A 223 -1.82 -0.84 9.29
CA MET A 223 -1.42 -0.74 10.70
C MET A 223 -2.61 -0.42 11.61
N MET A 224 -3.44 0.56 11.21
CA MET A 224 -4.65 0.94 11.95
C MET A 224 -5.62 -0.23 12.08
N LEU A 225 -5.84 -1.00 10.99
CA LEU A 225 -6.68 -2.20 11.03
C LEU A 225 -6.12 -3.28 11.95
N ALA A 226 -4.81 -3.56 11.87
CA ALA A 226 -4.18 -4.56 12.72
C ALA A 226 -4.23 -4.15 14.21
N ASN A 227 -4.03 -2.86 14.52
CA ASN A 227 -4.18 -2.33 15.88
C ASN A 227 -5.64 -2.41 16.36
N TYR A 228 -6.61 -2.08 15.50
CA TYR A 228 -8.05 -2.21 15.80
C TYR A 228 -8.43 -3.66 16.11
N LEU A 229 -8.02 -4.61 15.26
CA LEU A 229 -8.31 -6.03 15.47
C LEU A 229 -7.64 -6.57 16.73
N GLY A 230 -6.43 -6.13 17.02
CA GLY A 230 -5.73 -6.50 18.25
C GLY A 230 -6.38 -5.95 19.52
N LYS A 231 -7.09 -4.82 19.42
CA LYS A 231 -7.85 -4.21 20.52
C LYS A 231 -9.23 -4.83 20.69
N LYS A 232 -10.01 -4.95 19.60
CA LYS A 232 -11.40 -5.45 19.63
C LYS A 232 -11.50 -6.98 19.70
N GLY A 233 -10.53 -7.71 19.17
CA GLY A 233 -10.56 -9.18 19.17
C GLY A 233 -11.85 -9.73 18.58
N ARG A 234 -12.67 -10.41 19.40
CA ARG A 234 -13.95 -11.01 19.00
C ARG A 234 -15.11 -10.02 18.88
N GLU A 235 -14.97 -8.80 19.40
CA GLU A 235 -16.03 -7.79 19.39
C GLU A 235 -16.19 -7.11 18.03
N THR A 236 -15.26 -7.32 17.10
CA THR A 236 -15.35 -6.80 15.74
C THR A 236 -16.48 -7.47 14.95
N CYS A 237 -17.23 -6.68 14.17
CA CYS A 237 -18.20 -7.21 13.21
C CYS A 237 -17.57 -7.61 11.85
N LEU A 238 -16.29 -7.29 11.64
CA LEU A 238 -15.60 -7.57 10.38
C LEU A 238 -15.48 -9.08 10.15
N LYS A 239 -15.92 -9.55 8.98
CA LYS A 239 -15.81 -10.96 8.57
C LYS A 239 -14.40 -11.38 8.19
N GLY A 240 -13.56 -10.42 7.82
CA GLY A 240 -12.15 -10.62 7.56
C GLY A 240 -11.47 -9.33 7.13
N VAL A 241 -10.15 -9.35 7.10
CA VAL A 241 -9.32 -8.19 6.82
C VAL A 241 -8.17 -8.55 5.89
N VAL A 242 -7.87 -7.70 4.92
CA VAL A 242 -6.64 -7.80 4.13
C VAL A 242 -5.80 -6.55 4.27
N VAL A 243 -4.52 -6.71 4.59
CA VAL A 243 -3.58 -5.59 4.73
C VAL A 243 -2.44 -5.72 3.75
N PHE A 244 -2.06 -4.57 3.17
CA PHE A 244 -1.03 -4.48 2.14
C PHE A 244 0.10 -3.60 2.64
N SER A 245 1.29 -4.17 2.72
CA SER A 245 2.54 -3.50 3.09
C SER A 245 2.44 -2.69 4.38
N ALA A 246 1.77 -3.26 5.37
CA ALA A 246 1.74 -2.70 6.71
C ALA A 246 3.16 -2.67 7.30
N GLY A 247 3.51 -1.58 7.97
CA GLY A 247 4.72 -1.49 8.79
C GLY A 247 4.48 -2.15 10.14
N TRP A 248 5.14 -3.28 10.39
CA TRP A 248 4.84 -4.12 11.56
C TRP A 248 5.55 -3.69 12.85
N ASP A 249 6.73 -3.08 12.70
CA ASP A 249 7.55 -2.52 13.78
C ASP A 249 7.99 -1.12 13.35
N VAL A 250 7.44 -0.09 14.01
CA VAL A 250 7.66 1.32 13.65
C VAL A 250 9.11 1.74 13.88
N PHE A 251 9.81 1.16 14.85
CA PHE A 251 11.24 1.42 15.06
C PHE A 251 12.06 0.94 13.86
N ALA A 252 11.82 -0.30 13.41
CA ALA A 252 12.51 -0.85 12.26
C ALA A 252 12.14 -0.12 10.96
N CYS A 253 10.86 0.22 10.76
CA CYS A 253 10.37 0.97 9.60
C CYS A 253 11.06 2.33 9.49
N THR A 254 11.08 3.10 10.60
CA THR A 254 11.67 4.44 10.63
C THR A 254 13.19 4.39 10.47
N ALA A 255 13.88 3.45 11.12
CA ALA A 255 15.32 3.23 10.94
C ALA A 255 15.67 2.86 9.49
N SER A 256 14.83 2.07 8.81
CA SER A 256 15.02 1.74 7.39
C SER A 256 14.86 2.98 6.49
N LEU A 257 13.80 3.77 6.72
CA LEU A 257 13.53 5.01 5.98
C LEU A 257 14.53 6.14 6.25
N GLU A 258 15.30 6.07 7.33
CA GLU A 258 16.32 7.08 7.67
C GLU A 258 17.69 6.80 7.02
N LYS A 259 17.85 5.66 6.33
CA LYS A 259 19.04 5.38 5.51
C LYS A 259 19.21 6.44 4.41
N PRO A 260 20.44 6.80 3.98
CA PRO A 260 20.67 7.99 3.16
C PRO A 260 19.80 8.10 1.89
N LEU A 261 19.70 7.03 1.10
CA LEU A 261 18.90 7.03 -0.14
C LEU A 261 17.40 7.07 0.14
N ASP A 262 16.92 6.28 1.11
CA ASP A 262 15.50 6.18 1.44
C ASP A 262 15.00 7.44 2.18
N ARG A 263 15.89 8.09 2.93
CA ARG A 263 15.66 9.39 3.55
C ARG A 263 15.43 10.47 2.50
N PHE A 264 16.27 10.48 1.47
CA PHE A 264 16.17 11.41 0.36
C PHE A 264 14.92 11.16 -0.48
N LEU A 265 14.65 9.91 -0.86
CA LEU A 265 13.54 9.57 -1.77
C LEU A 265 12.16 9.61 -1.11
N PHE A 266 12.04 9.16 0.14
CA PHE A 266 10.74 8.91 0.77
C PHE A 266 10.53 9.70 2.05
N ASN A 267 11.43 9.57 3.03
CA ASN A 267 11.21 10.14 4.37
C ASN A 267 11.04 11.65 4.33
N SER A 268 11.92 12.36 3.60
CA SER A 268 11.87 13.82 3.48
C SER A 268 10.59 14.29 2.78
N TYR A 269 10.18 13.58 1.72
CA TYR A 269 8.93 13.88 1.00
C TYR A 269 7.70 13.70 1.89
N LEU A 270 7.62 12.56 2.61
CA LEU A 270 6.50 12.28 3.52
C LEU A 270 6.45 13.24 4.70
N THR A 271 7.60 13.62 5.25
CA THR A 271 7.70 14.66 6.28
C THR A 271 7.11 15.97 5.77
N SER A 272 7.45 16.39 4.55
CA SER A 272 6.88 17.59 3.93
C SER A 272 5.37 17.47 3.70
N CYS A 273 4.86 16.29 3.33
CA CYS A 273 3.41 16.05 3.20
C CYS A 273 2.68 16.17 4.55
N LEU A 274 3.26 15.63 5.62
CA LEU A 274 2.73 15.76 6.98
C LEU A 274 2.71 17.21 7.45
N GLN A 275 3.82 17.92 7.23
CA GLN A 275 3.94 19.35 7.51
C GLN A 275 2.91 20.18 6.73
N ALA A 276 2.71 19.90 5.45
CA ALA A 276 1.68 20.56 4.65
C ALA A 276 0.26 20.28 5.18
N GLY A 277 0.01 19.07 5.71
CA GLY A 277 -1.22 18.72 6.39
C GLY A 277 -1.45 19.55 7.65
N VAL A 278 -0.42 19.73 8.47
CA VAL A 278 -0.47 20.57 9.68
C VAL A 278 -0.66 22.04 9.31
N ASP A 279 0.11 22.56 8.36
CA ASP A 279 0.06 23.95 7.91
C ASP A 279 -1.32 24.33 7.35
N ARG A 280 -1.95 23.43 6.57
CA ARG A 280 -3.32 23.60 6.07
C ARG A 280 -4.33 23.89 7.20
N HIS A 281 -4.14 23.29 8.38
CA HIS A 281 -5.03 23.44 9.53
C HIS A 281 -4.41 24.25 10.67
N LYS A 282 -3.42 25.10 10.37
CA LYS A 282 -2.67 25.89 11.35
C LYS A 282 -3.58 26.67 12.30
N SER A 283 -4.62 27.32 11.78
CA SER A 283 -5.56 28.14 12.58
C SER A 283 -6.32 27.37 13.67
N VAL A 284 -6.42 26.05 13.55
CA VAL A 284 -7.06 25.17 14.53
C VAL A 284 -6.01 24.55 15.44
N LEU A 285 -4.89 24.11 14.88
CA LEU A 285 -3.84 23.38 15.60
C LEU A 285 -2.93 24.29 16.45
N GLU A 286 -2.68 25.53 16.03
CA GLU A 286 -1.80 26.47 16.75
C GLU A 286 -2.35 26.89 18.13
N LYS A 287 -3.64 26.65 18.38
CA LYS A 287 -4.28 26.86 19.68
C LYS A 287 -3.81 25.84 20.73
N SER A 288 -3.22 24.73 20.30
CA SER A 288 -2.87 23.60 21.18
C SER A 288 -1.43 23.12 21.01
N TYR A 289 -0.79 23.41 19.88
CA TYR A 289 0.56 22.91 19.57
C TYR A 289 1.46 24.01 18.99
N ASP A 290 2.77 23.91 19.26
CA ASP A 290 3.79 24.78 18.68
C ASP A 290 4.07 24.37 17.22
N ILE A 291 3.28 24.93 16.30
CA ILE A 291 3.37 24.61 14.87
C ILE A 291 4.74 24.99 14.29
N ASP A 292 5.34 26.09 14.74
CA ASP A 292 6.64 26.52 14.23
C ASP A 292 7.75 25.53 14.62
N HIS A 293 7.61 24.84 15.77
CA HIS A 293 8.49 23.74 16.14
C HIS A 293 8.26 22.48 15.28
N VAL A 294 7.00 22.13 15.01
CA VAL A 294 6.63 21.00 14.13
C VAL A 294 7.18 21.17 12.72
N MET A 295 7.09 22.40 12.17
CA MET A 295 7.58 22.72 10.83
C MET A 295 9.12 22.64 10.68
N LYS A 296 9.87 22.47 11.79
CA LYS A 296 11.32 22.23 11.75
C LYS A 296 11.68 20.75 11.57
N ALA A 297 10.71 19.83 11.57
CA ALA A 297 10.97 18.40 11.45
C ALA A 297 11.61 18.07 10.10
N LYS A 298 12.66 17.23 10.10
CA LYS A 298 13.36 16.77 8.89
C LYS A 298 13.17 15.29 8.59
N THR A 299 12.52 14.57 9.51
CA THR A 299 12.13 13.17 9.33
C THR A 299 10.74 12.94 9.91
N ILE A 300 10.12 11.82 9.51
CA ILE A 300 8.87 11.34 10.11
C ILE A 300 9.05 11.17 11.63
N ARG A 301 10.19 10.66 12.09
CA ARG A 301 10.51 10.53 13.51
C ARG A 301 10.51 11.88 14.24
N GLU A 302 11.17 12.88 13.69
CA GLU A 302 11.16 14.22 14.26
C GLU A 302 9.75 14.84 14.22
N PHE A 303 8.94 14.54 13.20
CA PHE A 303 7.55 14.99 13.14
C PHE A 303 6.71 14.33 14.23
N ASP A 304 6.84 13.01 14.39
CA ASP A 304 6.10 12.25 15.40
C ASP A 304 6.48 12.66 16.82
N GLU A 305 7.77 12.90 17.09
CA GLU A 305 8.26 13.40 18.37
C GLU A 305 7.70 14.79 18.69
N ARG A 306 7.60 15.67 17.69
CA ARG A 306 7.20 17.08 17.90
C ARG A 306 5.71 17.32 17.80
N PHE A 307 4.95 16.38 17.24
CA PHE A 307 3.53 16.58 16.96
C PHE A 307 2.70 15.36 17.35
N THR A 308 2.91 14.21 16.70
CA THR A 308 2.03 13.04 16.85
C THR A 308 2.00 12.52 18.29
N SER A 309 3.17 12.26 18.88
CA SER A 309 3.28 11.76 20.26
C SER A 309 2.66 12.73 21.27
N ILE A 310 2.91 14.04 21.11
CA ILE A 310 2.35 15.10 21.96
C ILE A 310 0.82 15.17 21.83
N MET A 311 0.29 15.20 20.60
CA MET A 311 -1.14 15.27 20.33
C MET A 311 -1.91 14.12 20.94
N PHE A 312 -1.35 12.91 20.88
CA PHE A 312 -1.99 11.71 21.43
C PHE A 312 -1.60 11.43 22.89
N GLY A 313 -0.86 12.34 23.53
CA GLY A 313 -0.56 12.30 24.97
C GLY A 313 0.45 11.22 25.38
N TYR A 314 1.31 10.77 24.46
CA TYR A 314 2.37 9.83 24.77
C TYR A 314 3.50 10.53 25.54
N PRO A 315 4.07 9.89 26.60
CA PRO A 315 5.19 10.47 27.35
C PRO A 315 6.45 10.65 26.49
N THR A 316 6.71 9.71 25.60
CA THR A 316 7.82 9.75 24.66
C THR A 316 7.38 9.28 23.26
N ASN A 317 8.17 9.63 22.25
CA ASN A 317 7.96 9.09 20.90
C ASN A 317 8.14 7.57 20.84
N ASP A 318 9.00 7.00 21.70
CA ASP A 318 9.21 5.56 21.77
C ASP A 318 7.97 4.84 22.33
N ASP A 319 7.27 5.44 23.31
CA ASP A 319 5.98 4.91 23.79
C ASP A 319 4.94 4.90 22.67
N TYR A 320 4.89 5.99 21.87
CA TYR A 320 4.04 6.04 20.68
C TYR A 320 4.44 4.96 19.67
N TYR A 321 5.72 4.77 19.37
CA TYR A 321 6.17 3.78 18.40
C TYR A 321 5.89 2.35 18.83
N HIS A 322 6.06 2.04 20.11
CA HIS A 322 5.69 0.74 20.65
C HIS A 322 4.19 0.50 20.53
N ASP A 323 3.34 1.49 20.83
CA ASP A 323 1.89 1.34 20.66
C ASP A 323 1.47 1.33 19.17
N ALA A 324 2.12 2.08 18.30
CA ALA A 324 1.82 2.09 16.88
C ALA A 324 2.19 0.78 16.18
N SER A 325 3.18 0.05 16.70
CA SER A 325 3.71 -1.20 16.13
C SER A 325 2.72 -2.37 16.25
N PRO A 326 2.06 -2.80 15.15
CA PRO A 326 1.00 -3.80 15.24
C PRO A 326 1.50 -5.19 15.65
N ILE A 327 2.80 -5.49 15.49
CA ILE A 327 3.40 -6.78 15.83
C ILE A 327 3.08 -7.21 17.28
N HIS A 328 2.95 -6.26 18.21
CA HIS A 328 2.67 -6.54 19.62
C HIS A 328 1.20 -6.94 19.89
N LYS A 329 0.30 -6.69 18.94
CA LYS A 329 -1.14 -6.91 19.10
C LYS A 329 -1.68 -8.08 18.27
N LEU A 330 -0.87 -8.67 17.39
CA LEU A 330 -1.27 -9.76 16.48
C LEU A 330 -1.84 -11.00 17.18
N LYS A 331 -1.36 -11.33 18.38
CA LYS A 331 -1.88 -12.47 19.16
C LYS A 331 -3.37 -12.35 19.50
N SER A 332 -3.89 -11.12 19.57
CA SER A 332 -5.26 -10.82 19.97
C SER A 332 -6.23 -10.76 18.78
N VAL A 333 -5.75 -10.91 17.54
CA VAL A 333 -6.61 -10.92 16.35
C VAL A 333 -7.45 -12.20 16.33
N GLN A 334 -8.76 -12.07 16.14
CA GLN A 334 -9.72 -13.18 16.24
C GLN A 334 -10.54 -13.41 14.97
N VAL A 335 -10.24 -12.70 13.88
CA VAL A 335 -10.90 -12.84 12.58
C VAL A 335 -9.86 -13.07 11.48
N PRO A 336 -10.23 -13.73 10.37
CA PRO A 336 -9.30 -14.01 9.27
C PRO A 336 -8.63 -12.74 8.77
N MET A 337 -7.30 -12.67 8.87
CA MET A 337 -6.50 -11.56 8.38
C MET A 337 -5.39 -12.04 7.45
N LEU A 338 -5.46 -11.63 6.18
CA LEU A 338 -4.42 -11.87 5.17
C LEU A 338 -3.51 -10.65 5.05
N CYS A 339 -2.21 -10.86 5.18
CA CYS A 339 -1.19 -9.81 5.09
C CYS A 339 -0.35 -10.02 3.83
N LEU A 340 -0.18 -9.01 2.99
CA LEU A 340 0.77 -9.04 1.86
C LEU A 340 1.91 -8.05 2.13
N ASN A 341 3.16 -8.53 2.14
CA ASN A 341 4.35 -7.68 2.20
C ASN A 341 5.37 -8.12 1.14
N ALA A 342 6.16 -7.19 0.61
CA ALA A 342 7.31 -7.51 -0.23
C ALA A 342 8.59 -7.56 0.61
N ALA A 343 9.45 -8.55 0.36
CA ALA A 343 10.73 -8.69 1.05
C ALA A 343 11.72 -7.56 0.71
N ASP A 344 11.53 -6.87 -0.41
CA ASP A 344 12.33 -5.73 -0.82
C ASP A 344 11.76 -4.37 -0.38
N ASP A 345 10.66 -4.34 0.36
CA ASP A 345 10.02 -3.10 0.84
C ASP A 345 10.94 -2.33 1.82
N VAL A 346 11.27 -1.08 1.49
CA VAL A 346 12.11 -0.21 2.32
C VAL A 346 11.36 0.44 3.48
N PHE A 347 10.03 0.51 3.40
CA PHE A 347 9.16 1.03 4.46
C PHE A 347 8.87 -0.03 5.50
N SER A 348 8.67 -1.29 5.07
CA SER A 348 8.48 -2.46 5.94
C SER A 348 9.61 -3.47 5.71
N PRO A 349 10.80 -3.25 6.32
CA PRO A 349 11.98 -4.07 6.00
C PRO A 349 11.77 -5.54 6.36
N CYS A 350 12.32 -6.44 5.53
CA CYS A 350 12.10 -7.90 5.62
C CYS A 350 12.27 -8.50 7.03
N HIS A 351 13.29 -8.06 7.78
CA HIS A 351 13.56 -8.58 9.13
C HIS A 351 12.51 -8.18 10.17
N ALA A 352 11.69 -7.16 9.88
CA ALA A 352 10.59 -6.71 10.74
C ALA A 352 9.25 -7.34 10.39
N ILE A 353 9.17 -8.14 9.31
CA ILE A 353 7.95 -8.84 8.93
C ILE A 353 7.64 -9.91 10.01
N PRO A 354 6.40 -9.98 10.55
CA PRO A 354 6.07 -10.68 11.79
C PRO A 354 5.81 -12.17 11.58
N VAL A 355 6.74 -12.88 10.93
CA VAL A 355 6.60 -14.29 10.57
C VAL A 355 6.24 -15.16 11.77
N GLU A 356 6.95 -14.99 12.89
CA GLU A 356 6.74 -15.81 14.09
C GLU A 356 5.43 -15.49 14.80
N ALA A 357 5.01 -14.22 14.85
CA ALA A 357 3.72 -13.85 15.43
C ALA A 357 2.55 -14.37 14.58
N VAL A 358 2.68 -14.38 13.26
CA VAL A 358 1.68 -14.95 12.35
C VAL A 358 1.53 -16.46 12.54
N LYS A 359 2.64 -17.19 12.67
CA LYS A 359 2.61 -18.65 12.93
C LYS A 359 1.89 -19.04 14.22
N GLN A 360 1.81 -18.12 15.19
CA GLN A 360 1.22 -18.39 16.50
C GLN A 360 -0.28 -18.10 16.56
N ASN A 361 -0.88 -17.49 15.53
CA ASN A 361 -2.31 -17.16 15.52
C ASN A 361 -3.01 -17.82 14.31
N PRO A 362 -3.97 -18.74 14.53
CA PRO A 362 -4.63 -19.47 13.46
C PRO A 362 -5.47 -18.60 12.51
N ASN A 363 -5.82 -17.38 12.93
CA ASN A 363 -6.57 -16.42 12.13
C ASN A 363 -5.68 -15.61 11.18
N LEU A 364 -4.36 -15.76 11.27
CA LEU A 364 -3.41 -14.96 10.50
C LEU A 364 -2.79 -15.75 9.35
N ALA A 365 -2.65 -15.06 8.23
CA ALA A 365 -1.85 -15.50 7.11
C ALA A 365 -1.02 -14.34 6.58
N LEU A 366 0.17 -14.66 6.11
CA LEU A 366 1.16 -13.74 5.59
C LEU A 366 1.65 -14.28 4.24
N LEU A 367 1.53 -13.45 3.23
CA LEU A 367 1.98 -13.66 1.88
C LEU A 367 3.19 -12.75 1.64
N ILE A 368 4.36 -13.35 1.41
CA ILE A 368 5.61 -12.60 1.18
C ILE A 368 6.06 -12.78 -0.26
N THR A 369 6.09 -11.70 -1.03
CA THR A 369 6.71 -11.70 -2.37
C THR A 369 8.19 -11.32 -2.27
N CYS A 370 9.03 -11.80 -3.20
CA CYS A 370 10.44 -11.38 -3.25
C CYS A 370 10.58 -9.89 -3.62
N HIS A 371 9.71 -9.44 -4.51
CA HIS A 371 9.66 -8.08 -5.04
C HIS A 371 8.26 -7.50 -4.90
N GLY A 372 8.14 -6.19 -5.02
CA GLY A 372 6.86 -5.48 -5.02
C GLY A 372 7.00 -4.04 -4.58
N GLY A 373 8.11 -3.69 -3.91
CA GLY A 373 8.25 -2.39 -3.27
C GLY A 373 7.20 -2.18 -2.19
N HIS A 374 7.02 -0.93 -1.78
CA HIS A 374 6.08 -0.63 -0.71
C HIS A 374 4.63 -0.80 -1.14
N ILE A 375 4.21 -0.23 -2.25
CA ILE A 375 2.83 -0.35 -2.73
C ILE A 375 2.76 -0.67 -4.22
N GLY A 376 3.88 -1.05 -4.81
CA GLY A 376 4.07 -1.26 -6.25
C GLY A 376 3.26 -2.45 -6.77
N PHE A 377 3.72 -3.65 -6.43
CA PHE A 377 3.18 -4.94 -6.86
C PHE A 377 2.85 -5.01 -8.36
N LEU A 378 3.63 -4.30 -9.18
CA LEU A 378 3.36 -4.14 -10.61
C LEU A 378 3.60 -5.46 -11.33
N GLU A 379 2.62 -5.91 -12.12
CA GLU A 379 2.67 -7.22 -12.76
C GLU A 379 2.57 -7.17 -14.28
N GLY A 380 3.31 -8.05 -14.94
CA GLY A 380 3.28 -8.21 -16.39
C GLY A 380 4.03 -7.10 -17.14
N LEU A 381 3.99 -7.16 -18.48
CA LEU A 381 4.77 -6.23 -19.30
C LEU A 381 4.26 -4.78 -19.19
N TRP A 382 2.94 -4.60 -19.11
CA TRP A 382 2.27 -3.30 -19.03
C TRP A 382 1.27 -3.27 -17.88
N PRO A 383 1.70 -2.88 -16.66
CA PRO A 383 0.89 -2.97 -15.45
C PRO A 383 -0.12 -1.82 -15.35
N ARG A 384 -1.06 -1.74 -16.31
CA ARG A 384 -2.00 -0.62 -16.43
C ARG A 384 -3.32 -0.82 -15.68
N ARG A 385 -3.85 -2.05 -15.65
CA ARG A 385 -5.24 -2.32 -15.24
C ARG A 385 -5.38 -3.04 -13.91
N SER A 386 -4.45 -3.93 -13.58
CA SER A 386 -4.46 -4.71 -12.35
C SER A 386 -3.01 -5.02 -11.97
N THR A 387 -2.72 -4.88 -10.69
CA THR A 387 -1.48 -5.30 -10.04
C THR A 387 -1.68 -6.64 -9.33
N TYR A 388 -0.61 -7.24 -8.83
CA TYR A 388 -0.70 -8.45 -8.01
C TYR A 388 -1.50 -8.20 -6.73
N MET A 389 -1.31 -7.04 -6.10
CA MET A 389 -2.08 -6.57 -4.95
C MET A 389 -3.59 -6.54 -5.25
N ASP A 390 -4.00 -6.06 -6.41
CA ASP A 390 -5.43 -5.99 -6.79
C ASP A 390 -6.04 -7.40 -6.93
N ARG A 391 -5.28 -8.37 -7.47
CA ARG A 391 -5.71 -9.76 -7.58
C ARG A 391 -5.87 -10.42 -6.20
N VAL A 392 -4.91 -10.18 -5.29
CA VAL A 392 -4.98 -10.63 -3.89
C VAL A 392 -6.22 -10.05 -3.21
N PHE A 393 -6.44 -8.75 -3.32
CA PHE A 393 -7.62 -8.08 -2.77
C PHE A 393 -8.91 -8.71 -3.29
N LYS A 394 -9.09 -8.80 -4.61
CA LYS A 394 -10.33 -9.29 -5.22
C LYS A 394 -10.64 -10.73 -4.81
N GLN A 395 -9.65 -11.62 -4.85
CA GLN A 395 -9.85 -13.03 -4.51
C GLN A 395 -10.16 -13.20 -3.03
N PHE A 396 -9.42 -12.51 -2.15
CA PHE A 396 -9.65 -12.61 -0.70
C PHE A 396 -10.99 -11.99 -0.30
N ALA A 397 -11.35 -10.83 -0.86
CA ALA A 397 -12.63 -10.18 -0.58
C ALA A 397 -13.81 -11.09 -0.96
N LYS A 398 -13.74 -11.67 -2.16
CA LYS A 398 -14.72 -12.65 -2.63
C LYS A 398 -14.80 -13.87 -1.70
N ALA A 399 -13.65 -14.46 -1.38
CA ALA A 399 -13.58 -15.67 -0.56
C ALA A 399 -14.19 -15.44 0.83
N VAL A 400 -13.80 -14.37 1.52
CA VAL A 400 -14.29 -14.08 2.88
C VAL A 400 -15.78 -13.76 2.90
N ILE A 401 -16.28 -12.96 1.95
CA ILE A 401 -17.68 -12.56 1.93
C ILE A 401 -18.58 -13.72 1.51
N GLU A 402 -18.23 -14.45 0.45
CA GLU A 402 -19.11 -15.46 -0.15
C GLU A 402 -18.95 -16.85 0.50
N GLN A 403 -17.79 -17.12 1.12
CA GLN A 403 -17.44 -18.46 1.63
C GLN A 403 -16.88 -18.44 3.04
N GLY A 404 -16.92 -17.29 3.74
CA GLY A 404 -16.39 -17.14 5.09
C GLY A 404 -17.03 -18.04 6.15
N GLY A 405 -18.15 -18.69 5.85
CA GLY A 405 -18.75 -19.71 6.72
C GLY A 405 -17.78 -20.86 7.06
N ASP A 406 -16.85 -21.17 6.16
CA ASP A 406 -15.81 -22.19 6.36
C ASP A 406 -14.72 -21.77 7.37
N LEU A 407 -14.69 -20.49 7.75
CA LEU A 407 -13.72 -19.89 8.67
C LEU A 407 -14.26 -19.68 10.10
N ASN A 408 -15.49 -20.11 10.39
CA ASN A 408 -16.11 -19.89 11.71
C ASN A 408 -15.37 -20.60 12.87
N ASP A 409 -14.62 -21.68 12.58
CA ASP A 409 -13.84 -22.45 13.56
C ASP A 409 -12.38 -22.60 13.14
N LEU A 410 -11.62 -21.50 13.14
CA LEU A 410 -10.19 -21.53 12.82
C LEU A 410 -9.30 -22.02 13.98
N SER A 411 -9.82 -22.12 15.20
CA SER A 411 -9.05 -22.51 16.41
C SER A 411 -8.73 -24.01 16.52
N SER A 412 -9.08 -24.82 15.52
CA SER A 412 -8.93 -26.29 15.53
C SER A 412 -7.73 -26.79 14.73
#